data_AF-A0A3S2BBD1-F1
#
_entry.id   AF-A0A3S2BBD1-F1
#
_cell.length_a   1.000
_cell.length_b   1.000
_cell.length_c   1.000
_cell.angle_alpha   90.00
_cell.angle_beta   90.00
_cell.angle_gamma   90.00
#
_symmetry.space_group_name_H-M   'P 1'
#
loop_
_entity.id
_entity.type
_entity.pdbx_description
1 polymer ?
#
loop_
_entity_poly.entity_id
_entity_poly.type
_entity_poly.pdbx_seq_one_letter_code
_entity_poly.pdbx_strand_id
1 'polypeptide(L)'
;MPNFKMRYVLIALVPLAVAGCVSAEDQRAMDQQQCASYGYRPGTNRFADCMMQQTSQRSEDEQRSLDRMAAQEQRDKDRKEARRKDDSYIDPRPSYDKDGNPNFDTQGNYQGCHGAGCLVDNPDNNDDDDQ
;
A
#
# COMPACT_ATOMS: atom_id res chain seq x y z
N MET A 1 -37.62 6.97 -2.94
CA MET A 1 -36.91 8.24 -2.67
C MET A 1 -35.38 8.00 -2.71
N PRO A 2 -34.72 7.94 -3.88
CA PRO A 2 -33.27 7.67 -3.96
C PRO A 2 -32.39 8.93 -4.12
N ASN A 3 -32.99 10.10 -4.36
CA ASN A 3 -32.27 11.30 -4.82
C ASN A 3 -31.40 11.99 -3.76
N PHE A 4 -31.67 11.78 -2.47
CA PHE A 4 -30.93 12.45 -1.39
C PHE A 4 -29.52 11.86 -1.28
N LYS A 5 -29.38 10.54 -1.16
CA LYS A 5 -28.08 9.84 -1.09
C LYS A 5 -27.19 10.10 -2.31
N MET A 6 -27.77 10.12 -3.52
CA MET A 6 -27.02 10.39 -4.75
C MET A 6 -26.49 11.83 -4.82
N ARG A 7 -27.25 12.81 -4.29
CA ARG A 7 -26.80 14.22 -4.22
C ARG A 7 -25.62 14.41 -3.27
N TYR A 8 -25.62 13.75 -2.11
CA TYR A 8 -24.49 13.85 -1.16
C TYR A 8 -23.23 13.15 -1.67
N VAL A 9 -23.39 12.02 -2.38
CA VAL A 9 -22.25 11.33 -3.03
C VAL A 9 -21.61 12.24 -4.10
N LEU A 10 -22.41 12.94 -4.91
CA LEU A 10 -21.89 13.89 -5.89
C LEU A 10 -21.22 15.10 -5.24
N ILE A 11 -21.81 15.67 -4.18
CA ILE A 11 -21.22 16.81 -3.45
C ILE A 11 -19.89 16.43 -2.78
N ALA A 12 -19.75 15.19 -2.29
CA ALA A 12 -18.51 14.71 -1.67
C ALA A 12 -17.39 14.42 -2.68
N LEU A 13 -17.72 14.00 -3.90
CA LEU A 13 -16.74 13.65 -4.95
C LEU A 13 -16.17 14.88 -5.67
N VAL A 14 -16.93 15.97 -5.81
CA VAL A 14 -16.50 17.19 -6.49
C VAL A 14 -15.21 17.81 -5.92
N PRO A 15 -15.04 18.03 -4.59
CA PRO A 15 -13.80 18.60 -4.06
C PRO A 15 -12.60 17.66 -4.18
N LEU A 16 -12.81 16.34 -4.20
CA LEU A 16 -11.74 15.36 -4.38
C LEU A 16 -11.13 15.41 -5.79
N ALA A 17 -11.93 15.78 -6.80
CA ALA A 17 -11.50 15.87 -8.19
C ALA A 17 -10.67 17.13 -8.52
N VAL A 18 -10.74 18.18 -7.69
CA VAL A 18 -10.06 19.47 -7.96
C VAL A 18 -8.66 19.54 -7.33
N ALA A 19 -8.34 18.66 -6.39
CA ALA A 19 -7.08 18.70 -5.65
C ALA A 19 -5.82 18.32 -6.48
N GLY A 20 -5.97 17.83 -7.71
CA GLY A 20 -4.88 17.24 -8.49
C GLY A 20 -4.42 18.00 -9.75
N CYS A 21 -5.02 19.12 -10.11
CA CYS A 21 -4.73 19.80 -11.38
C CYS A 21 -4.03 21.14 -11.16
N VAL A 22 -2.72 21.13 -10.88
CA VAL A 22 -1.88 22.34 -11.06
C VAL A 22 -1.29 22.32 -12.46
N SER A 23 -1.51 23.37 -13.25
CA SER A 23 -0.90 23.49 -14.58
C SER A 23 0.60 23.77 -14.44
N ALA A 24 1.40 23.31 -15.41
CA ALA A 24 2.82 23.62 -15.47
C ALA A 24 3.08 25.14 -15.59
N GLU A 25 2.12 25.90 -16.13
CA GLU A 25 2.20 27.37 -16.20
C GLU A 25 1.98 28.01 -14.83
N ASP A 26 0.98 27.55 -14.07
CA ASP A 26 0.64 28.06 -12.74
C ASP A 26 1.78 27.82 -11.76
N GLN A 27 2.40 26.65 -11.86
CA GLN A 27 3.55 26.29 -11.04
C GLN A 27 4.74 27.20 -11.31
N ARG A 28 5.03 27.48 -12.60
CA ARG A 28 6.08 28.46 -12.98
C ARG A 28 5.73 29.86 -12.51
N ALA A 29 4.47 30.27 -12.54
CA ALA A 29 4.04 31.58 -12.05
C ALA A 29 4.30 31.70 -10.54
N MET A 30 4.00 30.66 -9.77
CA MET A 30 4.29 30.60 -8.33
C MET A 30 5.81 30.65 -8.04
N ASP A 31 6.62 29.92 -8.81
CA ASP A 31 8.09 29.96 -8.66
C ASP A 31 8.67 31.33 -9.00
N GLN A 32 8.16 31.95 -10.07
CA GLN A 32 8.56 33.30 -10.46
C GLN A 32 8.24 34.30 -9.36
N GLN A 33 7.05 34.20 -8.75
CA GLN A 33 6.68 35.01 -7.59
C GLN A 33 7.59 34.74 -6.39
N GLN A 34 7.93 33.48 -6.12
CA GLN A 34 8.84 33.11 -5.04
C GLN A 34 10.23 33.71 -5.25
N CYS A 35 10.81 33.54 -6.44
CA CYS A 35 12.10 34.12 -6.78
C CYS A 35 12.08 35.65 -6.78
N ALA A 36 10.96 36.27 -7.20
CA ALA A 36 10.77 37.71 -7.09
C ALA A 36 10.66 38.18 -5.63
N SER A 37 10.06 37.38 -4.74
CA SER A 37 9.92 37.70 -3.31
C SER A 37 11.27 37.77 -2.59
N TYR A 38 12.27 37.03 -3.07
CA TYR A 38 13.66 37.12 -2.60
C TYR A 38 14.41 38.35 -3.16
N GLY A 39 13.74 39.18 -3.96
CA GLY A 39 14.31 40.42 -4.53
C GLY A 39 15.03 40.22 -5.86
N TYR A 40 14.97 39.03 -6.46
CA TYR A 40 15.57 38.79 -7.77
C TYR A 40 14.67 39.34 -8.89
N ARG A 41 15.28 40.04 -9.84
CA ARG A 41 14.56 40.61 -10.99
C ARG A 41 14.52 39.60 -12.15
N PRO A 42 13.38 39.41 -12.83
CA PRO A 42 13.30 38.57 -14.03
C PRO A 42 14.35 38.97 -15.07
N GLY A 43 14.96 37.97 -15.72
CA GLY A 43 16.01 38.18 -16.72
C GLY A 43 17.43 38.37 -16.16
N THR A 44 17.61 38.27 -14.84
CA THR A 44 18.94 38.26 -14.21
C THR A 44 19.43 36.84 -13.97
N ASN A 45 20.76 36.65 -13.89
CA ASN A 45 21.36 35.35 -13.57
C ASN A 45 20.85 34.81 -12.23
N ARG A 46 20.76 35.67 -11.20
CA ARG A 46 20.25 35.27 -9.87
C ARG A 46 18.81 34.77 -9.90
N PHE A 47 17.97 35.33 -10.77
CA PHE A 47 16.62 34.85 -10.95
C PHE A 47 16.60 33.48 -11.65
N ALA A 48 17.43 33.29 -12.68
CA ALA A 48 17.60 32.00 -13.35
C ALA A 48 18.11 30.91 -12.38
N ASP A 49 19.12 31.24 -11.58
CA ASP A 49 19.69 30.34 -10.56
C ASP A 49 18.62 29.92 -9.54
N CYS A 50 17.81 30.87 -9.07
CA CYS A 50 16.70 30.59 -8.15
C CYS A 50 15.66 29.63 -8.77
N MET A 51 15.22 29.89 -10.00
CA MET A 51 14.26 29.04 -10.70
C MET A 51 14.80 27.63 -10.94
N MET A 52 16.08 27.50 -11.28
CA MET A 52 16.77 26.21 -11.43
C MET A 52 16.84 25.46 -10.11
N GLN A 53 17.22 26.15 -9.03
CA GLN A 53 17.29 25.56 -7.69
C GLN A 53 15.92 25.05 -7.22
N GLN A 54 14.86 25.81 -7.46
CA GLN A 54 13.51 25.42 -7.05
C GLN A 54 13.00 24.20 -7.82
N THR A 55 13.35 24.11 -9.10
CA THR A 55 13.06 22.92 -9.91
C THR A 55 13.83 21.70 -9.40
N SER A 56 15.13 21.87 -9.09
CA SER A 56 15.97 20.80 -8.52
C SER A 56 15.41 20.28 -7.19
N GLN A 57 15.07 21.20 -6.28
CA GLN A 57 14.51 20.81 -4.97
C GLN A 57 13.25 19.96 -5.11
N ARG A 58 12.35 20.31 -6.04
CA ARG A 58 11.17 19.48 -6.29
C ARG A 58 11.50 18.10 -6.82
N SER A 59 12.40 17.99 -7.80
CA SER A 59 12.82 16.68 -8.29
C SER A 59 13.48 15.83 -7.20
N GLU A 60 14.24 16.47 -6.31
CA GLU A 60 14.85 15.79 -5.16
C GLU A 60 13.80 15.34 -4.14
N ASP A 61 12.80 16.17 -3.84
CA ASP A 61 11.72 15.84 -2.91
C ASP A 61 10.83 14.71 -3.46
N GLU A 62 10.55 14.72 -4.76
CA GLU A 62 9.86 13.65 -5.47
C GLU A 62 10.67 12.36 -5.38
N GLN A 63 11.97 12.41 -5.70
CA GLN A 63 12.86 11.25 -5.57
C GLN A 63 12.90 10.72 -4.14
N ARG A 64 13.02 11.59 -3.12
CA ARG A 64 12.98 11.19 -1.70
C ARG A 64 11.65 10.59 -1.29
N SER A 65 10.55 11.02 -1.92
CA SER A 65 9.24 10.42 -1.71
C SER A 65 9.19 8.99 -2.27
N LEU A 66 9.66 8.83 -3.52
CA LEU A 66 9.76 7.52 -4.18
C LEU A 66 10.67 6.57 -3.41
N ASP A 67 11.84 7.03 -2.97
CA ASP A 67 12.79 6.23 -2.20
C ASP A 67 12.18 5.77 -0.86
N ARG A 68 11.42 6.64 -0.18
CA ARG A 68 10.70 6.28 1.06
C ARG A 68 9.66 5.20 0.81
N MET A 69 8.90 5.31 -0.28
CA MET A 69 7.91 4.31 -0.66
C MET A 69 8.57 2.97 -1.01
N ALA A 70 9.65 2.98 -1.79
CA ALA A 70 10.41 1.78 -2.15
C ALA A 70 11.00 1.09 -0.91
N ALA A 71 11.57 1.85 0.03
CA ALA A 71 12.09 1.31 1.28
C ALA A 71 10.98 0.70 2.16
N GLN A 72 9.79 1.30 2.18
CA GLN A 72 8.64 0.73 2.89
C GLN A 72 8.17 -0.57 2.24
N GLU A 73 8.07 -0.61 0.91
CA GLU A 73 7.67 -1.81 0.16
C GLU A 73 8.63 -2.98 0.42
N GLN A 74 9.94 -2.70 0.45
CA GLN A 74 10.96 -3.69 0.81
C GLN A 74 10.72 -4.25 2.23
N ARG A 75 10.49 -3.39 3.23
CA ARG A 75 10.20 -3.83 4.60
C ARG A 75 8.93 -4.68 4.69
N ASP A 76 7.90 -4.33 3.91
CA ASP A 76 6.66 -5.10 3.86
C ASP A 76 6.86 -6.47 3.20
N LYS A 77 7.69 -6.55 2.15
CA LYS A 77 8.12 -7.82 1.53
C LYS A 77 8.90 -8.67 2.52
N ASP A 78 9.90 -8.11 3.19
CA ASP A 78 10.70 -8.80 4.20
C ASP A 78 9.83 -9.33 5.35
N ARG A 79 8.89 -8.51 5.85
CA ARG A 79 7.93 -8.92 6.88
C ARG A 79 7.05 -10.08 6.39
N LYS A 80 6.59 -10.03 5.14
CA LYS A 80 5.77 -11.10 4.55
C LYS A 80 6.58 -12.38 4.36
N GLU A 81 7.83 -12.28 3.93
CA GLU A 81 8.73 -13.43 3.80
C GLU A 81 9.04 -14.06 5.15
N ALA A 82 9.33 -13.25 6.17
CA ALA A 82 9.53 -13.74 7.54
C ALA A 82 8.29 -14.48 8.05
N ARG A 83 7.08 -13.97 7.79
CA ARG A 83 5.82 -14.68 8.12
C ARG A 83 5.64 -15.97 7.33
N ARG A 84 5.93 -15.98 6.02
CA ARG A 84 5.86 -17.20 5.22
C ARG A 84 6.85 -18.26 5.70
N LYS A 85 8.04 -17.85 6.14
CA LYS A 85 9.02 -18.75 6.72
C LYS A 85 8.50 -19.36 8.03
N ASP A 86 7.81 -18.57 8.84
CA ASP A 86 7.10 -19.03 10.04
C ASP A 86 5.97 -20.02 9.69
N ASP A 87 5.12 -19.71 8.70
CA ASP A 87 4.06 -20.63 8.23
C ASP A 87 4.63 -21.93 7.62
N SER A 88 5.79 -21.88 6.96
CA SER A 88 6.46 -23.07 6.42
C SER A 88 7.13 -23.94 7.49
N TYR A 89 7.28 -23.40 8.70
CA TYR A 89 7.76 -24.15 9.84
C TYR A 89 6.59 -24.99 10.36
N ILE A 90 6.46 -26.22 9.82
CA ILE A 90 5.65 -27.26 10.44
C ILE A 90 6.19 -27.44 11.86
N ASP A 91 5.38 -27.11 12.87
CA ASP A 91 5.73 -27.34 14.27
C ASP A 91 6.08 -28.82 14.46
N PRO A 92 7.35 -29.17 14.72
CA PRO A 92 7.77 -30.56 14.81
C PRO A 92 7.39 -31.18 16.16
N ARG A 93 6.78 -30.42 17.07
CA ARG A 93 6.24 -30.98 18.32
C ARG A 93 5.13 -31.97 17.97
N PRO A 94 5.21 -33.21 18.46
CA PRO A 94 4.14 -34.17 18.29
C PRO A 94 2.82 -33.59 18.84
N SER A 95 1.89 -33.28 17.95
CA SER A 95 0.54 -32.91 18.31
C SER A 95 -0.29 -34.18 18.40
N TYR A 96 -0.96 -34.43 19.52
CA TYR A 96 -1.72 -35.65 19.74
C TYR A 96 -3.21 -35.41 19.58
N ASP A 97 -3.93 -36.37 18.99
CA ASP A 97 -5.39 -36.40 19.02
C ASP A 97 -5.91 -36.72 20.44
N LYS A 98 -7.24 -36.77 20.61
CA LYS A 98 -7.90 -37.08 21.89
C LYS A 98 -7.59 -38.49 22.44
N ASP A 99 -7.09 -39.38 21.58
CA ASP A 99 -6.77 -40.78 21.91
C ASP A 99 -5.26 -40.96 22.14
N GLY A 100 -4.46 -39.89 21.98
CA GLY A 100 -3.02 -39.87 22.20
C GLY A 100 -2.18 -40.26 20.98
N ASN A 101 -2.74 -40.30 19.77
CA ASN A 101 -1.98 -40.60 18.56
C ASN A 101 -1.40 -39.31 17.93
N PRO A 102 -0.17 -39.34 17.41
CA PRO A 102 0.43 -38.17 16.76
C PRO A 102 -0.29 -37.84 15.43
N ASN A 103 -0.55 -36.56 15.21
CA ASN A 103 -1.20 -36.04 13.99
C ASN A 103 -0.23 -35.83 12.81
N PHE A 104 1.05 -36.18 12.99
CA PHE A 104 2.12 -36.12 12.00
C PHE A 104 2.83 -37.47 11.92
N ASP A 105 3.23 -37.89 10.72
CA ASP A 105 4.00 -39.14 10.52
C ASP A 105 5.49 -39.00 10.90
N THR A 106 6.24 -40.08 10.78
CA THR A 106 7.69 -40.10 11.09
C THR A 106 8.54 -39.25 10.15
N GLN A 107 7.97 -38.75 9.04
CA GLN A 107 8.60 -37.86 8.08
C GLN A 107 8.12 -36.40 8.23
N GLY A 108 7.24 -36.12 9.20
CA GLY A 108 6.68 -34.80 9.47
C GLY A 108 5.52 -34.40 8.56
N ASN A 109 4.94 -35.33 7.78
CA ASN A 109 3.75 -35.04 6.99
C ASN A 109 2.51 -35.04 7.90
N TYR A 110 1.63 -34.07 7.70
CA TYR A 110 0.34 -34.00 8.36
C TYR A 110 -0.54 -35.17 7.91
N GLN A 111 -1.00 -36.01 8.85
CA GLN A 111 -1.78 -37.21 8.52
C GLN A 111 -3.26 -36.92 8.21
N GLY A 112 -3.73 -35.71 8.53
CA GLY A 112 -5.12 -35.29 8.28
C GLY A 112 -5.83 -34.88 9.57
N CYS A 113 -6.89 -34.08 9.45
CA CYS A 113 -7.71 -33.76 10.61
C CYS A 113 -8.55 -35.00 10.98
N HIS A 114 -8.44 -35.48 12.22
CA HIS A 114 -9.22 -36.61 12.73
C HIS A 114 -10.19 -36.16 13.83
N GLY A 115 -11.50 -36.34 13.60
CA GLY A 115 -12.56 -36.04 14.57
C GLY A 115 -13.69 -35.17 14.01
N ALA A 116 -14.69 -34.89 14.84
CA ALA A 116 -15.89 -34.16 14.43
C ALA A 116 -15.64 -32.70 14.02
N GLY A 117 -14.52 -32.10 14.44
CA GLY A 117 -14.14 -30.71 14.07
C GLY A 117 -13.62 -30.56 12.64
N CYS A 118 -13.41 -31.67 11.93
CA CYS A 118 -12.92 -31.71 10.54
C CYS A 118 -14.06 -31.74 9.51
N LEU A 119 -15.30 -31.90 10.01
CA LEU A 119 -16.55 -31.88 9.24
C LEU A 119 -17.21 -30.49 9.29
N VAL A 120 -16.51 -29.48 9.81
CA VAL A 120 -17.03 -28.11 9.83
C VAL A 120 -16.63 -27.50 8.50
N ASP A 121 -17.62 -27.36 7.62
CA ASP A 121 -17.45 -26.74 6.31
C ASP A 121 -16.78 -25.37 6.46
N ASN A 122 -15.88 -25.04 5.53
CA ASN A 122 -15.29 -23.70 5.48
C ASN A 122 -16.43 -22.72 5.14
N PRO A 123 -16.77 -21.75 6.01
CA PRO A 123 -17.91 -20.85 5.77
C PRO A 123 -17.72 -19.93 4.54
N ASP A 124 -16.51 -19.88 3.99
CA ASP A 124 -16.17 -19.15 2.76
C ASP A 124 -16.15 -20.05 1.50
N ASN A 125 -16.33 -21.37 1.63
CA ASN A 125 -16.50 -22.27 0.48
C ASN A 125 -17.99 -22.28 0.11
N ASN A 126 -18.40 -21.35 -0.76
CA ASN A 126 -19.60 -21.55 -1.55
C ASN A 126 -19.24 -22.52 -2.68
N ASP A 127 -19.36 -23.81 -2.43
CA ASP A 127 -19.24 -24.84 -3.46
C ASP A 127 -20.49 -24.79 -4.36
N ASP A 128 -20.51 -23.86 -5.32
CA ASP A 128 -21.46 -23.80 -6.44
C ASP A 128 -21.02 -24.74 -7.58
N ASP A 129 -20.78 -26.02 -7.31
CA ASP A 129 -20.56 -27.03 -8.35
C ASP A 129 -21.49 -28.24 -8.11
N ASP A 130 -22.78 -28.00 -8.32
CA ASP A 130 -23.80 -29.03 -8.53
C ASP A 130 -23.75 -29.56 -9.98
N GLN A 131 -23.58 -30.89 -10.08
CA GLN A 131 -23.97 -31.80 -11.17
C GLN A 131 -23.01 -32.08 -12.34
#